data_AF-T1G947-F1
#
_entry.id   AF-T1G947-F1
#
_cell.length_a   1.000
_cell.length_b   1.000
_cell.length_c   1.000
_cell.angle_alpha   90.00
_cell.angle_beta   90.00
_cell.angle_gamma   90.00
#
_symmetry.space_group_name_H-M   'P 1'
#
loop_
_entity.id
_entity.type
_entity.pdbx_description
1 polymer ?
#
loop_
_entity_poly.entity_id
_entity_poly.type
_entity_poly.pdbx_seq_one_letter_code
_entity_poly.pdbx_strand_id
1 'polypeptide(L)'
;MDSGQPSDQNQVATFVMDVGGGAGVQQVSLACFDCHLNLTGHRYIVKDEKPHCIKCYEQIYSNSCFACKGKIGTDQKDLSYKDKHWHDQCFKCQSCSINLGDKSFASKEDAVYCPDCYDNNFSLRCDACNNVFKGGMKKYEFQGKNFHEQCFTCKVCMQPIGVKTFIPKDQQPICVPCYEEKFAQRCVQCNGVINKGGITYKDTPWHKECFTCTNCKRQLAGEKFTSQNDKPFCAECFAQLFAKKCCRCTKPVTGLGTTKFISFDDRHWHNECFQCYKCTSSLVGRGFLVSGLEVLCPACGRA
;
A
#
# COMPACT_ATOMS: atom_id res chain seq x y z
N MET A 1 -9.83 -11.75 -18.39
CA MET A 1 -10.60 -13.00 -18.45
C MET A 1 -11.52 -12.90 -19.65
N ASP A 2 -11.56 -13.91 -20.50
CA ASP A 2 -12.51 -13.97 -21.60
C ASP A 2 -13.56 -15.02 -21.23
N SER A 3 -14.68 -14.52 -20.72
CA SER A 3 -15.82 -15.30 -20.25
C SER A 3 -16.91 -15.26 -21.31
N GLY A 4 -17.54 -16.40 -21.57
CA GLY A 4 -18.60 -16.48 -22.56
C GLY A 4 -19.64 -17.55 -22.23
N GLN A 5 -20.65 -17.60 -23.09
CA GLN A 5 -21.56 -18.74 -23.24
C GLN A 5 -21.38 -19.28 -24.66
N PRO A 6 -21.35 -20.59 -24.86
CA PRO A 6 -21.19 -21.15 -26.19
C PRO A 6 -22.46 -20.88 -27.00
N SER A 7 -22.32 -20.62 -28.29
CA SER A 7 -23.46 -20.44 -29.19
C SER A 7 -23.63 -21.66 -30.09
N ASP A 8 -24.85 -22.19 -30.17
CA ASP A 8 -25.21 -23.28 -31.07
C ASP A 8 -25.41 -22.77 -32.50
N GLN A 9 -24.59 -23.22 -33.45
CA GLN A 9 -24.65 -22.81 -34.85
C GLN A 9 -25.54 -23.70 -35.72
N ASN A 10 -25.95 -24.87 -35.24
CA ASN A 10 -26.78 -25.78 -36.02
C ASN A 10 -28.28 -25.45 -35.81
N GLN A 11 -28.76 -24.41 -36.49
CA GLN A 11 -30.20 -24.09 -36.60
C GLN A 11 -30.74 -24.31 -38.03
N VAL A 12 -30.15 -25.25 -38.79
CA VAL A 12 -30.53 -25.50 -40.19
C VAL A 12 -31.87 -26.24 -40.26
N ALA A 13 -32.85 -25.65 -40.96
CA ALA A 13 -34.13 -26.29 -41.22
C ALA A 13 -33.95 -27.47 -42.19
N THR A 14 -34.24 -28.70 -41.74
CA THR A 14 -34.42 -29.84 -42.65
C THR A 14 -35.83 -29.89 -43.19
N PHE A 15 -35.94 -30.05 -44.50
CA PHE A 15 -37.23 -30.16 -45.19
C PHE A 15 -37.55 -31.63 -45.49
N VAL A 16 -38.84 -31.96 -45.42
CA VAL A 16 -39.41 -33.20 -45.95
C VAL A 16 -40.63 -32.79 -46.76
N MET A 17 -40.64 -33.09 -48.07
CA MET A 17 -41.83 -32.87 -48.88
C MET A 17 -42.72 -34.09 -48.80
N ASP A 18 -43.95 -33.89 -48.30
CA ASP A 18 -44.97 -34.92 -48.20
C ASP A 18 -45.64 -35.11 -49.57
N VAL A 19 -45.75 -36.36 -50.02
CA VAL A 19 -46.19 -36.66 -51.39
C VAL A 19 -47.73 -36.70 -51.42
N GLY A 20 -48.35 -35.53 -51.34
CA GLY A 20 -49.80 -35.38 -51.53
C GLY A 20 -50.15 -35.55 -53.02
N GLY A 21 -50.78 -36.67 -53.38
CA GLY A 21 -51.23 -36.95 -54.73
C GLY A 21 -52.25 -35.92 -55.23
N GLY A 22 -51.83 -35.08 -56.18
CA GLY A 22 -52.68 -34.17 -56.93
C GLY A 22 -52.18 -34.04 -58.35
N ALA A 23 -53.01 -34.42 -59.32
CA ALA A 23 -52.68 -34.38 -60.73
C ALA A 23 -52.47 -32.94 -61.23
N GLY A 24 -51.38 -32.70 -61.98
CA GLY A 24 -51.30 -31.56 -62.90
C GLY A 24 -50.30 -30.44 -62.62
N VAL A 25 -49.15 -30.69 -61.96
CA VAL A 25 -48.07 -29.69 -61.90
C VAL A 25 -46.75 -30.31 -62.37
N GLN A 26 -46.04 -29.61 -63.26
CA GLN A 26 -44.73 -29.97 -63.79
C GLN A 26 -43.77 -30.29 -62.62
N GLN A 27 -43.41 -31.56 -62.48
CA GLN A 27 -42.58 -32.06 -61.40
C GLN A 27 -41.14 -31.60 -61.63
N VAL A 28 -40.76 -30.46 -61.03
CA VAL A 28 -39.36 -30.02 -60.98
C VAL A 28 -38.57 -31.12 -60.28
N SER A 29 -37.57 -31.70 -60.95
CA SER A 29 -36.79 -32.80 -60.38
C SER A 29 -36.00 -32.31 -59.16
N LEU A 30 -36.47 -32.63 -57.96
CA LEU A 30 -35.76 -32.33 -56.73
C LEU A 30 -34.62 -33.34 -56.54
N ALA A 31 -33.42 -32.97 -56.98
CA ALA A 31 -32.22 -33.78 -56.84
C ALA A 31 -31.12 -33.03 -56.08
N CYS A 32 -30.26 -33.77 -55.39
CA CYS A 32 -29.08 -33.19 -54.74
C CYS A 32 -28.20 -32.48 -55.76
N PHE A 33 -27.76 -31.26 -55.43
CA PHE A 33 -26.89 -30.48 -56.29
C PHE A 33 -25.56 -31.19 -56.59
N ASP A 34 -24.94 -31.83 -55.59
CA ASP A 34 -23.60 -32.43 -55.76
C ASP A 34 -23.60 -33.87 -56.27
N CYS A 35 -24.56 -34.70 -55.86
CA CYS A 35 -24.57 -36.13 -56.19
C CYS A 35 -25.76 -36.57 -57.06
N HIS A 36 -26.65 -35.64 -57.42
CA HIS A 36 -27.84 -35.88 -58.23
C HIS A 36 -28.83 -36.93 -57.69
N LEU A 37 -28.67 -37.36 -56.42
CA LEU A 37 -29.61 -38.24 -55.74
C LEU A 37 -31.01 -37.61 -55.73
N ASN A 38 -32.04 -38.37 -56.09
CA ASN A 38 -33.43 -37.94 -55.96
C ASN A 38 -33.77 -37.73 -54.47
N LEU A 39 -34.19 -36.52 -54.11
CA LEU A 39 -34.46 -36.11 -52.73
C LEU A 39 -35.94 -36.19 -52.35
N THR A 40 -36.83 -36.60 -53.28
CA THR A 40 -38.25 -36.80 -52.97
C THR A 40 -38.39 -37.81 -51.83
N GLY A 41 -39.13 -37.44 -50.78
CA GLY A 41 -39.32 -38.27 -49.57
C GLY A 41 -38.08 -38.43 -48.67
N HIS A 42 -36.96 -37.76 -48.97
CA HIS A 42 -35.74 -37.81 -48.16
C HIS A 42 -35.50 -36.46 -47.48
N ARG A 43 -34.83 -36.46 -46.32
CA ARG A 43 -34.38 -35.23 -45.67
C ARG A 43 -33.27 -34.57 -46.49
N TYR A 44 -33.38 -33.27 -46.69
CA TYR A 44 -32.38 -32.46 -47.38
C TYR A 44 -32.27 -31.07 -46.74
N ILE A 45 -31.16 -30.38 -47.03
CA ILE A 45 -30.90 -29.01 -46.58
C ILE A 45 -30.73 -28.12 -47.82
N VAL A 46 -31.38 -26.97 -47.82
CA VAL A 46 -31.23 -25.96 -48.88
C VAL A 46 -30.25 -24.90 -48.40
N LYS A 47 -29.20 -24.67 -49.18
CA LYS A 47 -28.23 -23.60 -48.94
C LYS A 47 -28.00 -22.87 -50.26
N ASP A 48 -28.12 -21.55 -50.24
CA ASP A 48 -28.00 -20.69 -51.43
C ASP A 48 -28.89 -21.17 -52.59
N GLU A 49 -30.17 -21.45 -52.29
CA GLU A 49 -31.18 -21.99 -53.22
C GLU A 49 -30.89 -23.38 -53.82
N LYS A 50 -29.80 -24.04 -53.40
CA LYS A 50 -29.41 -25.37 -53.89
C LYS A 50 -29.76 -26.45 -52.87
N PRO A 51 -30.53 -27.49 -53.24
CA PRO A 51 -30.83 -28.60 -52.35
C PRO A 51 -29.66 -29.59 -52.28
N HIS A 52 -29.24 -29.95 -51.06
CA HIS A 52 -28.15 -30.91 -50.80
C HIS A 52 -28.70 -32.08 -49.96
N CYS A 53 -28.34 -33.31 -50.30
CA CYS A 53 -28.58 -34.44 -49.41
C CYS A 53 -27.74 -34.26 -48.12
N ILE A 54 -28.18 -34.85 -47.01
CA ILE A 54 -27.49 -34.69 -45.71
C ILE A 54 -26.00 -35.04 -45.82
N LYS A 55 -25.66 -36.14 -46.50
CA LYS A 55 -24.26 -36.58 -46.69
C LYS A 55 -23.41 -35.55 -47.44
N CYS A 56 -23.91 -35.02 -48.55
CA CYS A 56 -23.19 -34.01 -49.33
C CYS A 56 -23.06 -32.71 -48.55
N TYR A 57 -24.13 -32.28 -47.87
CA TYR A 57 -24.08 -31.09 -47.03
C TYR A 57 -23.03 -31.22 -45.92
N GLU A 58 -23.02 -32.34 -45.19
CA GLU A 58 -22.06 -32.60 -44.12
C GLU A 58 -20.62 -32.76 -44.65
N GLN A 59 -20.47 -33.26 -45.87
CA GLN A 59 -19.17 -33.37 -46.49
C GLN A 59 -18.55 -32.00 -46.78
N ILE A 60 -19.37 -31.05 -47.23
CA ILE A 60 -18.92 -29.73 -47.74
C ILE A 60 -18.92 -28.68 -46.62
N TYR A 61 -19.88 -28.71 -45.70
CA TYR A 61 -20.16 -27.60 -44.77
C TYR A 61 -20.06 -27.94 -43.29
N SER A 62 -19.90 -29.21 -42.88
CA SER A 62 -19.77 -29.53 -41.45
C SER A 62 -18.48 -28.99 -40.84
N ASN A 63 -18.62 -28.34 -39.70
CA ASN A 63 -17.49 -27.97 -38.85
C ASN A 63 -16.80 -29.20 -38.25
N SER A 64 -15.51 -29.07 -37.96
CA SER A 64 -14.72 -30.12 -37.31
C SER A 64 -14.59 -29.82 -35.82
N CYS A 65 -14.91 -30.79 -34.97
CA CYS A 65 -14.80 -30.65 -33.53
C CYS A 65 -13.33 -30.42 -33.12
N PHE A 66 -13.08 -29.36 -32.37
CA PHE A 66 -11.75 -28.99 -31.91
C PHE A 66 -11.12 -30.06 -31.01
N ALA A 67 -11.92 -30.76 -30.20
CA ALA A 67 -11.45 -31.78 -29.26
C ALA A 67 -11.21 -33.14 -29.91
N CYS A 68 -12.20 -33.71 -30.62
CA CYS A 68 -12.12 -35.08 -31.15
C CYS A 68 -11.72 -35.15 -32.64
N LYS A 69 -11.66 -34.01 -33.33
CA LYS A 69 -11.40 -33.87 -34.78
C LYS A 69 -12.45 -34.49 -35.71
N GLY A 70 -13.51 -35.10 -35.16
CA GLY A 70 -14.65 -35.58 -35.94
C GLY A 70 -15.53 -34.44 -36.47
N LYS A 71 -16.24 -34.69 -37.57
CA LYS A 71 -17.23 -33.75 -38.12
C LYS A 71 -18.44 -33.63 -37.19
N ILE A 72 -19.01 -32.43 -37.10
CA ILE A 72 -20.26 -32.17 -36.39
C ILE A 72 -21.41 -32.29 -37.39
N GLY A 73 -22.24 -33.30 -37.19
CA GLY A 73 -23.38 -33.61 -38.05
C GLY A 73 -24.47 -32.54 -37.94
N THR A 74 -25.35 -32.50 -38.93
CA THR A 74 -26.46 -31.54 -39.00
C THR A 74 -27.54 -31.78 -37.94
N ASP A 75 -27.55 -32.97 -37.34
CA ASP A 75 -28.40 -33.39 -36.25
C ASP A 75 -27.75 -33.24 -34.86
N GLN A 76 -26.52 -32.74 -34.80
CA GLN A 76 -25.76 -32.53 -33.57
C GLN A 76 -25.71 -31.04 -33.20
N LYS A 77 -25.71 -30.72 -31.90
CA LYS A 77 -25.42 -29.35 -31.44
C LYS A 77 -23.99 -28.97 -31.81
N ASP A 78 -23.85 -27.83 -32.48
CA ASP A 78 -22.56 -27.25 -32.87
C ASP A 78 -22.23 -26.08 -31.95
N LEU A 79 -21.62 -26.39 -30.81
CA LEU A 79 -21.21 -25.37 -29.85
C LEU A 79 -19.99 -24.63 -30.38
N SER A 80 -20.10 -23.31 -30.48
CA SER A 80 -19.04 -22.45 -31.02
C SER A 80 -18.57 -21.37 -30.05
N TYR A 81 -17.28 -21.06 -30.12
CA TYR A 81 -16.64 -19.95 -29.43
C TYR A 81 -15.27 -19.65 -30.06
N LYS A 82 -14.99 -18.37 -30.38
CA LYS A 82 -13.74 -17.92 -31.04
C LYS A 82 -13.37 -18.76 -32.28
N ASP A 83 -14.33 -18.91 -33.20
CA ASP A 83 -14.16 -19.63 -34.47
C ASP A 83 -13.77 -21.12 -34.30
N LYS A 84 -14.02 -21.68 -33.12
CA LYS A 84 -13.85 -23.10 -32.83
C LYS A 84 -15.18 -23.73 -32.53
N HIS A 85 -15.26 -25.02 -32.83
CA HIS A 85 -16.48 -25.79 -32.82
C HIS A 85 -16.29 -27.06 -31.99
N TRP A 86 -17.32 -27.46 -31.25
CA TRP A 86 -17.30 -28.65 -30.43
C TRP A 86 -18.64 -29.38 -30.53
N HIS A 87 -18.59 -30.72 -30.53
CA HIS A 87 -19.77 -31.49 -30.12
C HIS A 87 -20.15 -31.08 -28.70
N ASP A 88 -21.45 -31.09 -28.38
CA ASP A 88 -21.94 -30.86 -27.01
C ASP A 88 -21.18 -31.70 -25.96
N GLN A 89 -21.07 -33.00 -26.20
CA GLN A 89 -20.32 -33.94 -25.35
C GLN A 89 -18.80 -33.70 -25.29
N CYS A 90 -18.24 -32.92 -26.22
CA CYS A 90 -16.82 -32.59 -26.29
C CYS A 90 -16.50 -31.22 -25.67
N PHE A 91 -17.52 -30.36 -25.46
CA PHE A 91 -17.35 -29.07 -24.82
C PHE A 91 -17.30 -29.23 -23.29
N LYS A 92 -16.13 -29.62 -22.80
CA LYS A 92 -15.89 -29.99 -21.40
C LYS A 92 -14.77 -29.18 -20.79
N CYS A 93 -14.88 -28.92 -19.48
CA CYS A 93 -13.81 -28.30 -18.70
C CYS A 93 -12.53 -29.12 -18.81
N GLN A 94 -11.42 -28.48 -19.16
CA GLN A 94 -10.12 -29.14 -19.29
C GLN A 94 -9.63 -29.78 -17.98
N SER A 95 -9.99 -29.22 -16.83
CA SER A 95 -9.52 -29.72 -15.51
C SER A 95 -10.40 -30.79 -14.89
N CYS A 96 -11.73 -30.67 -14.98
CA CYS A 96 -12.66 -31.58 -14.29
C CYS A 96 -13.58 -32.36 -15.23
N SER A 97 -13.47 -32.15 -16.54
CA SER A 97 -14.24 -32.84 -17.59
C SER A 97 -15.76 -32.68 -17.53
N ILE A 98 -16.29 -31.79 -16.68
CA ILE A 98 -17.71 -31.46 -16.67
C ILE A 98 -18.13 -30.84 -18.00
N ASN A 99 -19.29 -31.21 -18.52
CA ASN A 99 -19.87 -30.59 -19.70
C ASN A 99 -20.24 -29.12 -19.40
N LEU A 100 -19.93 -28.23 -20.36
CA LEU A 100 -20.09 -26.78 -20.28
C LEU A 100 -21.09 -26.23 -21.31
N GLY A 101 -21.80 -27.07 -22.05
CA GLY A 101 -22.63 -26.67 -23.19
C GLY A 101 -23.71 -25.65 -22.85
N ASP A 102 -24.31 -25.76 -21.66
CA ASP A 102 -25.32 -24.82 -21.17
C ASP A 102 -24.82 -23.98 -19.97
N LYS A 103 -23.50 -23.91 -19.75
CA LYS A 103 -22.90 -23.24 -18.59
C LYS A 103 -22.03 -22.08 -19.03
N SER A 104 -21.84 -21.13 -18.11
CA SER A 104 -20.77 -20.15 -18.27
C SER A 104 -19.41 -20.84 -18.17
N PHE A 105 -18.43 -20.32 -18.91
CA PHE A 105 -17.07 -20.81 -18.89
C PHE A 105 -16.08 -19.66 -19.06
N ALA A 106 -14.82 -19.96 -18.78
CA ALA A 106 -13.70 -19.08 -19.08
C ALA A 106 -12.73 -19.80 -20.02
N SER A 107 -12.13 -19.04 -20.95
CA SER A 107 -11.10 -19.56 -21.84
C SER A 107 -9.70 -19.06 -21.46
N LYS A 108 -8.70 -19.92 -21.61
CA LYS A 108 -7.28 -19.57 -21.51
C LYS A 108 -6.47 -20.50 -22.41
N GLU A 109 -5.66 -19.93 -23.29
CA GLU A 109 -4.81 -20.69 -24.23
C GLU A 109 -5.61 -21.78 -24.95
N ASP A 110 -6.76 -21.40 -25.49
CA ASP A 110 -7.69 -22.27 -26.24
C ASP A 110 -8.38 -23.40 -25.46
N ALA A 111 -7.97 -23.65 -24.22
CA ALA A 111 -8.67 -24.52 -23.30
C ALA A 111 -9.86 -23.80 -22.65
N VAL A 112 -10.94 -24.53 -22.45
CA VAL A 112 -12.14 -24.06 -21.75
C VAL A 112 -12.20 -24.65 -20.35
N TYR A 113 -12.56 -23.82 -19.38
CA TYR A 113 -12.62 -24.19 -17.96
C TYR A 113 -13.97 -23.79 -17.37
N CYS A 114 -14.50 -24.60 -16.45
CA CYS A 114 -15.59 -24.14 -15.60
C CYS A 114 -15.10 -22.99 -14.69
N PRO A 115 -16.00 -22.10 -14.21
CA PRO A 115 -15.61 -20.98 -13.35
C PRO A 115 -14.75 -21.40 -12.15
N ASP A 116 -15.12 -22.48 -11.46
CA ASP A 116 -14.39 -22.96 -10.28
C ASP A 116 -12.98 -23.45 -10.62
N CYS A 117 -12.80 -24.19 -11.71
CA CYS A 117 -11.48 -24.67 -12.13
C CYS A 117 -10.61 -23.52 -12.64
N TYR A 118 -11.20 -22.53 -13.29
CA TYR A 118 -10.47 -21.34 -13.71
C TYR A 118 -9.98 -20.56 -12.48
N ASP A 119 -10.88 -20.31 -11.53
CA ASP A 119 -10.56 -19.60 -10.28
C ASP A 119 -9.52 -20.35 -9.45
N ASN A 120 -9.59 -21.69 -9.45
CA ASN A 120 -8.66 -22.48 -8.68
C ASN A 120 -7.23 -22.48 -9.23
N ASN A 121 -7.07 -22.46 -10.55
CA ASN A 121 -5.77 -22.60 -11.19
C ASN A 121 -5.13 -21.27 -11.61
N PHE A 122 -5.93 -20.24 -11.88
CA PHE A 122 -5.45 -19.04 -12.56
C PHE A 122 -5.79 -17.72 -11.87
N SER A 123 -6.82 -17.69 -11.02
CA SER A 123 -7.22 -16.44 -10.37
C SER A 123 -6.27 -16.07 -9.23
N LEU A 124 -5.96 -14.78 -9.14
CA LEU A 124 -5.18 -14.22 -8.05
C LEU A 124 -5.91 -14.42 -6.71
N ARG A 125 -5.17 -14.77 -5.65
CA ARG A 125 -5.71 -15.01 -4.31
C ARG A 125 -5.19 -13.99 -3.31
N CYS A 126 -6.02 -13.70 -2.32
CA CYS A 126 -5.66 -12.84 -1.19
C CYS A 126 -4.72 -13.59 -0.25
N ASP A 127 -3.58 -12.97 0.11
CA ASP A 127 -2.57 -13.55 1.00
C ASP A 127 -3.03 -13.75 2.45
N ALA A 128 -4.15 -13.14 2.84
CA ALA A 128 -4.70 -13.26 4.20
C ALA A 128 -5.81 -14.30 4.33
N CYS A 129 -6.71 -14.42 3.34
CA CYS A 129 -7.88 -15.31 3.42
C CYS A 129 -7.87 -16.43 2.37
N ASN A 130 -6.90 -16.43 1.44
CA ASN A 130 -6.74 -17.38 0.34
C ASN A 130 -7.91 -17.44 -0.66
N ASN A 131 -8.90 -16.53 -0.56
CA ASN A 131 -10.00 -16.43 -1.52
C ASN A 131 -9.58 -15.62 -2.75
N VAL A 132 -10.18 -15.94 -3.91
CA VAL A 132 -9.91 -15.28 -5.19
C VAL A 132 -10.41 -13.83 -5.20
N PHE A 133 -9.75 -12.97 -5.98
CA PHE A 133 -10.24 -11.63 -6.28
C PHE A 133 -11.28 -11.69 -7.40
N LYS A 134 -12.56 -11.47 -7.07
CA LYS A 134 -13.62 -11.38 -8.07
C LYS A 134 -13.53 -10.06 -8.85
N GLY A 135 -14.11 -10.05 -10.05
CA GLY A 135 -14.15 -8.86 -10.92
C GLY A 135 -14.73 -7.62 -10.20
N GLY A 136 -14.06 -6.48 -10.35
CA GLY A 136 -14.48 -5.20 -9.75
C GLY A 136 -14.10 -5.03 -8.27
N MET A 137 -13.54 -6.03 -7.60
CA MET A 137 -13.07 -5.86 -6.22
C MET A 137 -11.80 -5.00 -6.17
N LYS A 138 -11.74 -4.06 -5.22
CA LYS A 138 -10.52 -3.32 -4.93
C LYS A 138 -9.47 -4.25 -4.33
N LYS A 139 -8.25 -4.14 -4.86
CA LYS A 139 -7.08 -4.89 -4.43
C LYS A 139 -6.10 -3.95 -3.74
N TYR A 140 -5.58 -4.37 -2.60
CA TYR A 140 -4.50 -3.68 -1.90
C TYR A 140 -3.21 -4.47 -2.05
N GLU A 141 -2.13 -3.78 -2.42
CA GLU A 141 -0.80 -4.36 -2.53
C GLU A 141 0.10 -3.83 -1.42
N PHE A 142 0.76 -4.75 -0.72
CA PHE A 142 1.73 -4.38 0.31
C PHE A 142 2.83 -5.44 0.38
N GLN A 143 4.09 -5.01 0.18
CA GLN A 143 5.27 -5.88 0.21
C GLN A 143 5.16 -7.11 -0.72
N GLY A 144 4.65 -6.90 -1.94
CA GLY A 144 4.48 -7.96 -2.94
C GLY A 144 3.29 -8.90 -2.69
N LYS A 145 2.54 -8.69 -1.60
CA LYS A 145 1.33 -9.44 -1.27
C LYS A 145 0.08 -8.68 -1.67
N ASN A 146 -0.98 -9.42 -1.95
CA ASN A 146 -2.27 -8.91 -2.41
C ASN A 146 -3.35 -9.20 -1.36
N PHE A 147 -4.13 -8.20 -0.99
CA PHE A 147 -5.17 -8.31 0.02
C PHE A 147 -6.50 -7.77 -0.48
N HIS A 148 -7.61 -8.40 -0.08
CA HIS A 148 -8.91 -7.75 -0.13
C HIS A 148 -8.91 -6.54 0.80
N GLU A 149 -9.74 -5.54 0.51
CA GLU A 149 -9.90 -4.35 1.37
C GLU A 149 -10.18 -4.71 2.84
N GLN A 150 -11.06 -5.68 3.07
CA GLN A 150 -11.40 -6.16 4.42
C GLN A 150 -10.30 -7.00 5.06
N CYS A 151 -9.40 -7.57 4.26
CA CYS A 151 -8.30 -8.39 4.72
C CYS A 151 -7.01 -7.60 4.99
N PHE A 152 -6.91 -6.39 4.44
CA PHE A 152 -5.81 -5.47 4.73
C PHE A 152 -6.07 -4.74 6.06
N THR A 153 -5.78 -5.43 7.16
CA THR A 153 -6.16 -5.02 8.52
C THR A 153 -4.96 -4.56 9.35
N CYS A 154 -5.23 -3.67 10.30
CA CYS A 154 -4.24 -3.25 11.29
C CYS A 154 -3.85 -4.45 12.17
N LYS A 155 -2.55 -4.69 12.34
CA LYS A 155 -2.06 -5.77 13.22
C LYS A 155 -2.56 -5.66 14.66
N VAL A 156 -2.80 -4.44 15.15
CA VAL A 156 -3.10 -4.17 16.55
C VAL A 156 -4.59 -4.33 16.86
N CYS A 157 -5.46 -3.67 16.10
CA CYS A 157 -6.90 -3.68 16.34
C CYS A 157 -7.69 -4.62 15.43
N MET A 158 -7.01 -5.25 14.46
CA MET A 158 -7.59 -6.15 13.46
C MET A 158 -8.66 -5.53 12.56
N GLN A 159 -8.84 -4.20 12.62
CA GLN A 159 -9.80 -3.49 11.76
C GLN A 159 -9.21 -3.24 10.37
N PRO A 160 -10.03 -3.29 9.30
CA PRO A 160 -9.61 -2.91 7.96
C PRO A 160 -9.05 -1.49 7.91
N ILE A 161 -7.89 -1.32 7.28
CA ILE A 161 -7.28 -0.01 7.08
C ILE A 161 -7.96 0.71 5.91
N GLY A 162 -8.29 -0.03 4.84
CA GLY A 162 -8.87 0.53 3.62
C GLY A 162 -7.96 1.61 3.01
N VAL A 163 -8.54 2.73 2.60
CA VAL A 163 -7.82 3.87 2.01
C VAL A 163 -7.09 4.76 3.03
N LYS A 164 -7.17 4.42 4.32
CA LYS A 164 -6.54 5.23 5.38
C LYS A 164 -5.02 5.07 5.33
N THR A 165 -4.31 6.09 5.77
CA THR A 165 -2.87 6.01 5.98
C THR A 165 -2.54 4.99 7.07
N PHE A 166 -1.37 4.36 6.93
CA PHE A 166 -0.86 3.40 7.89
C PHE A 166 0.65 3.52 8.01
N ILE A 167 1.18 2.96 9.09
CA ILE A 167 2.60 2.96 9.40
C ILE A 167 3.07 1.49 9.35
N PRO A 168 3.96 1.14 8.39
CA PRO A 168 4.59 -0.18 8.37
C PRO A 168 5.50 -0.36 9.57
N LYS A 169 5.31 -1.45 10.33
CA LYS A 169 6.23 -1.86 11.39
C LYS A 169 6.39 -3.38 11.35
N ASP A 170 7.63 -3.85 11.34
CA ASP A 170 7.95 -5.29 11.26
C ASP A 170 7.22 -6.01 10.13
N GLN A 171 7.16 -5.39 8.95
CA GLN A 171 6.46 -5.92 7.76
C GLN A 171 4.94 -6.09 7.94
N GLN A 172 4.34 -5.41 8.92
CA GLN A 172 2.91 -5.46 9.18
C GLN A 172 2.31 -4.04 9.20
N PRO A 173 1.11 -3.87 8.64
CA PRO A 173 0.49 -2.56 8.60
C PRO A 173 -0.18 -2.25 9.95
N ILE A 174 0.10 -1.07 10.50
CA ILE A 174 -0.51 -0.59 11.74
C ILE A 174 -1.22 0.73 11.43
N CYS A 175 -2.50 0.85 11.79
CA CYS A 175 -3.23 2.09 11.61
C CYS A 175 -2.65 3.21 12.49
N VAL A 176 -2.76 4.46 12.04
CA VAL A 176 -2.19 5.62 12.75
C VAL A 176 -2.64 5.69 14.22
N PRO A 177 -3.94 5.51 14.58
CA PRO A 177 -4.36 5.57 15.98
C PRO A 177 -3.66 4.52 16.86
N CYS A 178 -3.60 3.27 16.40
CA CYS A 178 -2.92 2.21 17.16
C CYS A 178 -1.41 2.44 17.26
N TYR A 179 -0.81 3.05 16.23
CA TYR A 179 0.61 3.40 16.29
C TYR A 179 0.88 4.51 17.31
N GLU A 180 0.08 5.57 17.27
CA GLU A 180 0.16 6.71 18.20
C GLU A 180 -0.10 6.33 19.66
N GLU A 181 -0.96 5.34 19.88
CA GLU A 181 -1.27 4.83 21.21
C GLU A 181 -0.15 3.93 21.75
N LYS A 182 0.35 2.98 20.96
CA LYS A 182 1.26 1.93 21.45
C LYS A 182 2.75 2.20 21.25
N PHE A 183 3.12 3.02 20.28
CA PHE A 183 4.52 3.13 19.84
C PHE A 183 5.05 4.55 19.76
N ALA A 184 4.18 5.56 19.68
CA ALA A 184 4.66 6.93 19.54
C ALA A 184 5.20 7.49 20.85
N GLN A 185 6.31 8.24 20.74
CA GLN A 185 6.83 9.02 21.85
C GLN A 185 5.92 10.21 22.12
N ARG A 186 5.70 10.52 23.41
CA ARG A 186 4.83 11.61 23.85
C ARG A 186 5.65 12.66 24.58
N CYS A 187 5.44 13.91 24.19
CA CYS A 187 6.12 15.03 24.82
C CYS A 187 5.72 15.13 26.29
N VAL A 188 6.71 15.20 27.19
CA VAL A 188 6.46 15.29 28.64
C VAL A 188 5.69 16.56 29.03
N GLN A 189 5.85 17.65 28.29
CA GLN A 189 5.17 18.92 28.59
C GLN A 189 3.68 18.93 28.26
N CYS A 190 3.29 18.40 27.09
CA CYS A 190 1.94 18.55 26.55
C CYS A 190 1.21 17.21 26.34
N ASN A 191 1.89 16.08 26.56
CA ASN A 191 1.43 14.72 26.32
C ASN A 191 1.05 14.39 24.86
N GLY A 192 1.31 15.33 23.93
CA GLY A 192 1.09 15.15 22.50
C GLY A 192 2.12 14.24 21.86
N VAL A 193 1.72 13.53 20.80
CA VAL A 193 2.60 12.66 20.02
C VAL A 193 3.67 13.47 19.29
N ILE A 194 4.92 13.02 19.33
CA ILE A 194 6.05 13.61 18.60
C ILE A 194 6.17 12.91 17.25
N ASN A 195 5.47 13.45 16.25
CA ASN A 195 5.39 12.84 14.91
C ASN A 195 6.70 12.99 14.11
N LYS A 196 7.42 14.11 14.23
CA LYS A 196 8.72 14.35 13.59
C LYS A 196 9.54 15.38 14.38
N GLY A 197 10.85 15.19 14.45
CA GLY A 197 11.79 16.25 14.82
C GLY A 197 11.67 16.80 16.24
N GLY A 198 11.45 15.94 17.24
CA GLY A 198 11.56 16.30 18.65
C GLY A 198 13.00 16.40 19.15
N ILE A 199 13.16 16.64 20.44
CA ILE A 199 14.45 16.53 21.15
C ILE A 199 14.32 15.59 22.33
N THR A 200 15.45 15.04 22.75
CA THR A 200 15.56 14.27 24.00
C THR A 200 16.40 15.05 24.99
N TYR A 201 15.88 15.24 26.19
CA TYR A 201 16.58 15.88 27.30
C TYR A 201 16.41 15.01 28.55
N LYS A 202 17.53 14.59 29.16
CA LYS A 202 17.53 13.64 30.29
C LYS A 202 16.64 12.42 30.03
N ASP A 203 16.81 11.79 28.86
CA ASP A 203 16.05 10.63 28.38
C ASP A 203 14.53 10.82 28.25
N THR A 204 14.03 12.05 28.43
CA THR A 204 12.63 12.40 28.23
C THR A 204 12.44 13.08 26.87
N PRO A 205 11.41 12.70 26.10
CA PRO A 205 11.17 13.29 24.80
C PRO A 205 10.30 14.55 24.89
N TRP A 206 10.62 15.54 24.07
CA TRP A 206 9.93 16.83 24.00
C TRP A 206 9.70 17.24 22.56
N HIS A 207 8.58 17.91 22.29
CA HIS A 207 8.51 18.77 21.10
C HIS A 207 9.54 19.89 21.23
N LYS A 208 10.14 20.30 20.12
CA LYS A 208 11.08 21.43 20.11
C LYS A 208 10.42 22.68 20.69
N GLU A 209 9.15 22.91 20.37
CA GLU A 209 8.35 24.07 20.78
C GLU A 209 7.95 24.00 22.26
N CYS A 210 7.86 22.79 22.82
CA CYS A 210 7.57 22.59 24.24
C CYS A 210 8.82 22.71 25.12
N PHE A 211 10.02 22.46 24.56
CA PHE A 211 11.27 22.60 25.30
C PHE A 211 11.69 24.07 25.39
N THR A 212 11.18 24.74 26.41
CA THR A 212 11.29 26.19 26.58
C THR A 212 11.94 26.58 27.91
N CYS A 213 12.53 27.77 27.95
CA CYS A 213 13.04 28.37 29.18
C CYS A 213 11.91 28.50 30.19
N THR A 214 12.13 27.99 31.39
CA THR A 214 11.13 28.03 32.47
C THR A 214 10.66 29.45 32.79
N ASN A 215 11.58 30.42 32.72
CA ASN A 215 11.33 31.82 33.02
C ASN A 215 10.71 32.58 31.84
N CYS A 216 11.42 32.70 30.72
CA CYS A 216 11.01 33.56 29.59
C CYS A 216 10.23 32.86 28.48
N LYS A 217 10.02 31.53 28.59
CA LYS A 217 9.33 30.70 27.59
C LYS A 217 9.94 30.64 26.18
N ARG A 218 11.13 31.23 25.97
CA ARG A 218 11.88 31.09 24.71
C ARG A 218 12.24 29.61 24.46
N GLN A 219 12.10 29.16 23.22
CA GLN A 219 12.54 27.83 22.77
C GLN A 219 14.03 27.60 23.04
N LEU A 220 14.39 26.42 23.54
CA LEU A 220 15.76 26.04 23.88
C LEU A 220 16.37 25.01 22.93
N ALA A 221 15.58 24.44 22.01
CA ALA A 221 16.08 23.50 21.02
C ALA A 221 17.12 24.16 20.11
N GLY A 222 18.36 23.66 20.14
CA GLY A 222 19.49 24.23 19.39
C GLY A 222 20.19 25.41 20.08
N GLU A 223 19.69 25.87 21.22
CA GLU A 223 20.25 27.01 21.97
C GLU A 223 21.10 26.55 23.16
N LYS A 224 21.97 27.45 23.65
CA LYS A 224 22.68 27.21 24.92
C LYS A 224 21.71 27.35 26.09
N PHE A 225 21.61 26.31 26.90
CA PHE A 225 20.77 26.29 28.09
C PHE A 225 21.46 25.55 29.23
N THR A 226 20.91 25.68 30.43
CA THR A 226 21.30 24.90 31.61
C THR A 226 20.07 24.59 32.46
N SER A 227 20.22 23.78 33.49
CA SER A 227 19.11 23.37 34.35
C SER A 227 19.34 23.73 35.80
N GLN A 228 18.28 24.21 36.46
CA GLN A 228 18.23 24.43 37.90
C GLN A 228 17.02 23.66 38.46
N ASN A 229 17.24 22.78 39.44
CA ASN A 229 16.19 21.93 40.03
C ASN A 229 15.37 21.21 38.94
N ASP A 230 16.06 20.56 37.99
CA ASP A 230 15.49 19.85 36.82
C ASP A 230 14.68 20.70 35.83
N LYS A 231 14.57 22.01 36.05
CA LYS A 231 13.89 22.93 35.14
C LYS A 231 14.89 23.58 34.19
N PRO A 232 14.64 23.59 32.87
CA PRO A 232 15.56 24.18 31.91
C PRO A 232 15.43 25.71 31.85
N PHE A 233 16.56 26.41 31.73
CA PHE A 233 16.65 27.86 31.63
C PHE A 233 17.62 28.24 30.50
N CYS A 234 17.27 29.26 29.70
CA CYS A 234 18.24 29.84 28.77
C CYS A 234 19.42 30.45 29.53
N ALA A 235 20.57 30.59 28.86
CA ALA A 235 21.77 31.14 29.48
C ALA A 235 21.54 32.53 30.12
N GLU A 236 20.77 33.40 29.46
CA GLU A 236 20.42 34.75 29.95
C GLU A 236 19.62 34.69 31.26
N CYS A 237 18.50 33.96 31.29
CA CYS A 237 17.66 33.86 32.48
C CYS A 237 18.40 33.16 33.62
N PHE A 238 19.20 32.14 33.32
CA PHE A 238 19.99 31.48 34.35
C PHE A 238 21.01 32.44 34.98
N ALA A 239 21.70 33.23 34.15
CA ALA A 239 22.64 34.25 34.62
C ALA A 239 21.98 35.29 35.53
N GLN A 240 20.78 35.74 35.16
CA GLN A 240 20.07 36.76 35.91
C GLN A 240 19.49 36.24 37.24
N LEU A 241 18.99 35.00 37.24
CA LEU A 241 18.27 34.44 38.39
C LEU A 241 19.18 33.70 39.38
N PHE A 242 20.25 33.05 38.90
CA PHE A 242 21.01 32.07 39.70
C PHE A 242 22.52 32.29 39.73
N ALA A 243 23.10 32.99 38.75
CA ALA A 243 24.55 33.16 38.74
C ALA A 243 25.03 34.09 39.87
N LYS A 244 26.20 33.76 40.42
CA LYS A 244 26.91 34.64 41.36
C LYS A 244 27.30 35.94 40.66
N LYS A 245 27.25 37.06 41.38
CA LYS A 245 27.60 38.37 40.83
C LYS A 245 29.08 38.65 41.02
N CYS A 246 29.70 39.31 40.05
CA CYS A 246 31.09 39.73 40.16
C CYS A 246 31.20 40.80 41.26
N CYS A 247 32.12 40.61 42.21
CA CYS A 247 32.31 41.56 43.32
C CYS A 247 32.84 42.93 42.85
N ARG A 248 33.37 43.04 41.62
CA ARG A 248 33.82 44.31 41.05
C ARG A 248 32.73 45.00 40.22
N CYS A 249 32.23 44.35 39.18
CA CYS A 249 31.32 44.99 38.22
C CYS A 249 29.83 44.69 38.48
N THR A 250 29.51 43.83 39.46
CA THR A 250 28.16 43.37 39.84
C THR A 250 27.40 42.57 38.78
N LYS A 251 27.94 42.45 37.55
CA LYS A 251 27.36 41.62 36.49
C LYS A 251 27.49 40.12 36.82
N PRO A 252 26.56 39.28 36.34
CA PRO A 252 26.62 37.83 36.53
C PRO A 252 27.95 37.21 36.05
N VAL A 253 28.48 36.26 36.84
CA VAL A 253 29.62 35.41 36.47
C VAL A 253 29.08 34.07 36.02
N THR A 254 29.08 33.83 34.71
CA THR A 254 28.52 32.61 34.12
C THR A 254 29.63 31.67 33.64
N GLY A 255 29.58 30.40 34.07
CA GLY A 255 30.46 29.33 33.57
C GLY A 255 29.98 28.68 32.27
N LEU A 256 29.03 29.30 31.56
CA LEU A 256 28.33 28.73 30.39
C LEU A 256 29.11 28.91 29.07
N GLY A 257 30.39 29.29 29.15
CA GLY A 257 31.30 29.47 28.03
C GLY A 257 32.75 29.12 28.38
N THR A 258 33.69 29.42 27.49
CA THR A 258 35.14 29.18 27.68
C THR A 258 35.80 30.15 28.68
N THR A 259 35.03 31.08 29.25
CA THR A 259 35.54 32.14 30.14
C THR A 259 35.78 31.58 31.54
N LYS A 260 37.05 31.35 31.87
CA LYS A 260 37.49 31.07 33.25
C LYS A 260 37.20 32.29 34.13
N PHE A 261 36.62 32.08 35.30
CA PHE A 261 36.41 33.11 36.32
C PHE A 261 37.25 32.81 37.56
N ILE A 262 37.49 33.84 38.39
CA ILE A 262 38.25 33.72 39.63
C ILE A 262 37.26 33.58 40.79
N SER A 263 37.47 32.57 41.63
CA SER A 263 36.72 32.37 42.87
C SER A 263 37.69 32.33 44.04
N PHE A 264 37.41 33.11 45.08
CA PHE A 264 38.15 33.10 46.33
C PHE A 264 37.21 33.51 47.46
N ASP A 265 37.14 32.70 48.53
CA ASP A 265 36.37 33.00 49.74
C ASP A 265 34.90 33.40 49.43
N ASP A 266 34.21 32.52 48.70
CA ASP A 266 32.84 32.70 48.16
C ASP A 266 32.58 33.95 47.28
N ARG A 267 33.62 34.75 47.03
CA ARG A 267 33.59 35.88 46.11
C ARG A 267 34.05 35.46 44.73
N HIS A 268 33.48 36.14 43.74
CA HIS A 268 33.59 35.76 42.34
C HIS A 268 33.96 36.99 41.51
N TRP A 269 34.86 36.82 40.56
CA TRP A 269 35.25 37.86 39.61
C TRP A 269 35.36 37.29 38.21
N HIS A 270 34.95 38.07 37.20
CA HIS A 270 35.46 37.83 35.85
C HIS A 270 36.99 37.96 35.86
N ASN A 271 37.67 37.23 34.98
CA ASN A 271 39.13 37.28 34.87
C ASN A 271 39.66 38.73 34.75
N GLU A 272 39.04 39.50 33.86
CA GLU A 272 39.35 40.92 33.63
C GLU A 272 39.00 41.82 34.83
N CYS A 273 38.06 41.40 35.67
CA CYS A 273 37.61 42.15 36.85
C CYS A 273 38.46 41.87 38.10
N PHE A 274 39.38 40.90 38.06
CA PHE A 274 40.24 40.54 39.18
C PHE A 274 41.51 41.40 39.19
N GLN A 275 41.34 42.66 39.61
CA GLN A 275 42.35 43.71 39.56
C GLN A 275 42.56 44.33 40.95
N CYS A 276 43.77 44.85 41.20
CA CYS A 276 44.07 45.60 42.42
C CYS A 276 43.13 46.81 42.54
N TYR A 277 42.49 46.96 43.71
CA TYR A 277 41.55 48.06 43.94
C TYR A 277 42.19 49.44 43.77
N LYS A 278 43.45 49.63 44.23
CA LYS A 278 44.17 50.91 44.17
C LYS A 278 44.77 51.22 42.79
N CYS A 279 45.43 50.26 42.15
CA CYS A 279 46.24 50.52 40.94
C CYS A 279 45.74 49.82 39.66
N THR A 280 44.60 49.12 39.73
CA THR A 280 43.94 48.42 38.61
C THR A 280 44.75 47.35 37.88
N SER A 281 45.98 47.05 38.33
CA SER A 281 46.78 45.96 37.77
C SER A 281 46.09 44.61 37.94
N SER A 282 46.09 43.77 36.91
CA SER A 282 45.58 42.40 36.99
C SER A 282 46.29 41.61 38.11
N LEU A 283 45.49 40.92 38.92
CA LEU A 283 45.93 40.03 40.01
C LEU A 283 45.88 38.55 39.59
N VAL A 284 45.44 38.25 38.37
CA VAL A 284 45.29 36.88 37.88
C VAL A 284 46.65 36.19 37.83
N GLY A 285 46.76 35.04 38.50
CA GLY A 285 48.02 34.28 38.60
C GLY A 285 49.09 34.94 39.47
N ARG A 286 48.76 35.99 40.23
CA ARG A 286 49.67 36.71 41.13
C ARG A 286 49.19 36.59 42.57
N GLY A 287 50.12 36.73 43.53
CA GLY A 287 49.76 36.88 44.93
C GLY A 287 48.97 38.16 45.16
N PHE A 288 47.99 38.12 46.07
CA PHE A 288 47.14 39.26 46.44
C PHE A 288 46.85 39.25 47.94
N LEU A 289 46.41 40.40 48.45
CA LEU A 289 45.95 40.59 49.83
C LEU A 289 44.46 40.96 49.83
N VAL A 290 43.74 40.56 50.86
CA VAL A 290 42.33 40.90 51.06
C VAL A 290 42.22 41.89 52.21
N SER A 291 41.55 43.02 51.98
CA SER A 291 41.26 44.03 53.00
C SER A 291 39.77 44.38 52.91
N GLY A 292 38.97 43.82 53.81
CA GLY A 292 37.51 43.92 53.73
C GLY A 292 36.97 43.35 52.41
N LEU A 293 36.23 44.17 51.65
CA LEU A 293 35.68 43.79 50.34
C LEU A 293 36.68 43.92 49.18
N GLU A 294 37.83 44.54 49.42
CA GLU A 294 38.82 44.87 48.38
C GLU A 294 39.90 43.79 48.24
N VAL A 295 40.43 43.68 47.02
CA VAL A 295 41.59 42.86 46.69
C VAL A 295 42.73 43.77 46.24
N LEU A 296 43.92 43.60 46.83
CA LEU A 296 45.07 44.47 46.62
C LEU A 296 46.27 43.67 46.14
N CYS A 297 47.09 44.26 45.27
CA CYS A 297 48.40 43.70 44.99
C CYS A 297 49.32 43.89 46.23
N PRO A 298 50.36 43.05 46.40
CA PRO A 298 51.26 43.14 47.55
C PRO A 298 51.98 44.50 47.69
N ALA A 299 52.17 45.24 46.59
CA ALA A 299 52.75 46.59 46.64
C ALA A 299 51.76 47.60 47.24
N CYS A 300 50.50 47.57 46.81
CA CYS A 300 49.45 48.48 47.27
C CYS A 300 48.90 48.17 48.67
N GLY A 301 48.98 46.91 49.11
CA GLY A 301 48.50 46.50 50.44
C GLY A 301 49.55 46.64 51.55
N ARG A 302 50.82 46.89 51.20
CA ARG A 302 51.91 47.17 52.16
C ARG A 302 52.27 48.65 52.23
N ALA A 303 51.60 49.48 51.42
CA ALA A 303 51.71 50.93 51.38
C ALA A 303 50.44 51.55 51.98
#